data_AF-A0A939YF30-F1
#
_entry.id   AF-A0A939YF30-F1
#
_cell.length_a   1.000
_cell.length_b   1.000
_cell.length_c   1.000
_cell.angle_alpha   90.00
_cell.angle_beta   90.00
_cell.angle_gamma   90.00
#
_symmetry.space_group_name_H-M   'P 1'
#
loop_
_entity.id
_entity.type
_entity.pdbx_description
1 polymer ?
#
loop_
_entity_poly.entity_id
_entity_poly.type
_entity_poly.pdbx_seq_one_letter_code
_entity_poly.pdbx_strand_id
1 'polypeptide(L)'
;MDYKDYLDEAKKKLGETDALKNYREFYENAVKQIKERRDNELAEIEKAYRADLNEASAQDRILAKNAEQFMASRGLARSGEAEQEYIDRSLAFAKKASSLAEGGRKSGDSARDSAESAISALDKDYAEKTDAENQRAHAEAAEEAKTRYEADREDERYRRETESERAEREYNITLARIKAELAEAAAQKEREFNASEAAKKREYEASEAEKKRAYEASEAEKKRRYELEKAKASSSSQSSASGNESGGYVPKQTAAQFAKQIVSNRTASGTVKSVSEAEAINDYLKEMESESGIDESYMRDLKLALGSYGFFVPSQSDYKASEIAAESQKTYKTAYDKALASYKRAGVSDADNMAKTAAQNAQMQFCRSKCETDGQFIRCCRECGISDSVITRFIASNPPVKSADAAENAVSGAVSAAKAALGSKENVMK
;
A
#
# COMPACT_ATOMS: atom_id res chain seq x y z
N MET A 1 -2.04 0.87 13.17
CA MET A 1 -0.82 1.68 13.35
C MET A 1 0.29 1.04 12.54
N ASP A 2 1.24 1.83 12.03
CA ASP A 2 2.44 1.29 11.37
C ASP A 2 3.46 0.86 12.44
N TYR A 3 4.37 -0.07 12.11
CA TYR A 3 5.41 -0.53 13.04
C TYR A 3 6.25 0.65 13.60
N LYS A 4 6.42 1.68 12.78
CA LYS A 4 7.12 2.92 13.16
C LYS A 4 6.44 3.63 14.34
N ASP A 5 5.11 3.59 14.42
CA ASP A 5 4.37 4.23 15.51
C ASP A 5 4.60 3.52 16.85
N TYR A 6 4.63 2.16 16.84
CA TYR A 6 4.96 1.37 18.03
C TYR A 6 6.41 1.58 18.48
N LEU A 7 7.34 1.71 17.53
CA LEU A 7 8.74 1.99 17.83
C LEU A 7 8.90 3.38 18.46
N ASP A 8 8.19 4.38 17.97
CA ASP A 8 8.23 5.75 18.49
C ASP A 8 7.57 5.84 19.89
N GLU A 9 6.50 5.09 20.14
CA GLU A 9 5.92 4.95 21.48
C GLU A 9 6.84 4.22 22.46
N ALA A 10 7.50 3.13 22.03
CA ALA A 10 8.45 2.40 22.85
C ALA A 10 9.67 3.27 23.18
N LYS A 11 10.16 4.07 22.22
CA LYS A 11 11.22 5.06 22.42
C LYS A 11 10.82 6.20 23.35
N LYS A 12 9.57 6.65 23.35
CA LYS A 12 9.10 7.67 24.30
C LYS A 12 9.10 7.19 25.75
N LYS A 13 9.05 5.88 25.98
CA LYS A 13 9.10 5.27 27.31
C LYS A 13 10.53 5.01 27.81
N LEU A 14 11.53 5.16 26.95
CA LEU A 14 12.95 5.07 27.30
C LEU A 14 13.37 6.33 28.07
N GLY A 15 13.11 6.33 29.38
CA GLY A 15 13.74 7.25 30.33
C GLY A 15 15.12 6.75 30.79
N GLU A 16 15.78 7.51 31.65
CA GLU A 16 16.98 7.05 32.35
C GLU A 16 16.61 5.82 33.19
N THR A 17 17.20 4.67 32.90
CA THR A 17 16.90 3.43 33.62
C THR A 17 17.40 3.54 35.07
N ASP A 18 16.75 2.85 36.01
CA ASP A 18 17.22 2.80 37.40
C ASP A 18 18.68 2.31 37.50
N ALA A 19 19.09 1.44 36.57
CA ALA A 19 20.47 0.98 36.43
C ALA A 19 21.44 2.11 36.07
N LEU A 20 21.10 2.95 35.08
CA LEU A 20 21.91 4.12 34.69
C LEU A 20 22.02 5.14 35.82
N LYS A 21 20.92 5.36 36.55
CA LYS A 21 20.89 6.28 37.68
C LYS A 21 21.82 5.81 38.82
N ASN A 22 21.71 4.55 39.23
CA ASN A 22 22.57 3.97 40.27
C ASN A 22 24.05 3.97 39.85
N TYR A 23 24.33 3.73 38.57
CA TYR A 23 25.69 3.72 38.06
C TYR A 23 26.30 5.14 37.96
N ARG A 24 25.50 6.16 37.62
CA ARG A 24 25.90 7.58 37.71
C ARG A 24 26.31 7.95 39.14
N GLU A 25 25.50 7.60 40.13
CA GLU A 25 25.82 7.87 41.54
C GLU A 25 27.13 7.17 41.98
N PHE A 26 27.35 5.93 41.53
CA PHE A 26 28.62 5.23 41.78
C PHE A 26 29.82 5.96 41.16
N TYR A 27 29.70 6.37 39.89
CA TYR A 27 30.75 7.11 39.18
C TYR A 27 31.08 8.43 39.88
N GLU A 28 30.07 9.24 40.24
CA GLU A 28 30.28 10.52 40.91
C GLU A 28 30.99 10.36 42.26
N ASN A 29 30.60 9.34 43.03
CA ASN A 29 31.25 8.99 44.28
C ASN A 29 32.72 8.54 44.08
N ALA A 30 32.99 7.73 43.06
CA ALA A 30 34.35 7.27 42.76
C ALA A 30 35.27 8.43 42.35
N VAL A 31 34.80 9.33 41.48
CA VAL A 31 35.55 10.54 41.08
C VAL A 31 35.84 11.43 42.27
N LYS A 32 34.85 11.60 43.17
CA LYS A 32 35.02 12.38 44.40
C LYS A 32 36.12 11.78 45.28
N GLN A 33 36.10 10.47 45.52
CA GLN A 33 37.12 9.79 46.33
C GLN A 33 38.53 9.91 45.73
N ILE A 34 38.67 9.82 44.40
CA ILE A 34 39.97 9.99 43.74
C ILE A 34 40.51 11.41 43.94
N LYS A 35 39.65 12.44 43.80
CA LYS A 35 40.03 13.83 44.03
C LYS A 35 40.44 14.08 45.49
N GLU A 36 39.66 13.57 46.44
CA GLU A 36 39.98 13.67 47.87
C GLU A 36 41.30 12.99 48.21
N ARG A 37 41.54 11.79 47.65
CA ARG A 37 42.80 11.08 47.82
C ARG A 37 43.99 11.86 47.25
N ARG A 38 43.86 12.39 46.04
CA ARG A 38 44.89 13.25 45.41
C ARG A 38 45.20 14.45 46.29
N ASP A 39 44.17 15.13 46.79
CA ASP A 39 44.35 16.34 47.60
C ASP A 39 45.03 16.02 48.94
N ASN A 40 44.70 14.89 49.55
CA ASN A 40 45.39 14.38 50.74
C ASN A 40 46.86 14.02 50.45
N GLU A 41 47.13 13.33 49.33
CA GLU A 41 48.50 12.99 48.92
C GLU A 41 49.34 14.26 48.66
N LEU A 42 48.77 15.28 48.00
CA LEU A 42 49.43 16.57 47.79
C LEU A 42 49.72 17.29 49.11
N ALA A 43 48.79 17.27 50.06
CA ALA A 43 48.99 17.87 51.38
C ALA A 43 50.11 17.17 52.17
N GLU A 44 50.19 15.84 52.12
CA GLU A 44 51.27 15.08 52.76
C GLU A 44 52.63 15.31 52.08
N ILE A 45 52.67 15.43 50.75
CA ILE A 45 53.90 15.82 50.02
C ILE A 45 54.38 17.21 50.45
N GLU A 46 53.48 18.19 50.54
CA GLU A 46 53.84 19.54 50.99
C GLU A 46 54.34 19.56 52.44
N LYS A 47 53.68 18.80 53.32
CA LYS A 47 54.07 18.66 54.72
C LYS A 47 55.45 18.01 54.86
N ALA A 48 55.72 16.94 54.11
CA ALA A 48 57.02 16.29 54.07
C ALA A 48 58.11 17.25 53.56
N TYR A 49 57.86 17.96 52.45
CA TYR A 49 58.77 18.96 51.91
C TYR A 49 59.12 20.05 52.93
N ARG A 50 58.13 20.59 53.65
CA ARG A 50 58.35 21.60 54.70
C ARG A 50 59.14 21.03 55.87
N ALA A 51 58.89 19.79 56.27
CA ALA A 51 59.66 19.12 57.33
C ALA A 51 61.13 18.95 56.93
N ASP A 52 61.38 18.43 55.73
CA ASP A 52 62.73 18.22 55.20
C ASP A 52 63.50 19.54 55.02
N LEU A 53 62.82 20.60 54.59
CA LEU A 53 63.42 21.93 54.44
C LEU A 53 63.79 22.53 55.80
N ASN A 54 62.92 22.38 56.80
CA ASN A 54 63.21 22.83 58.17
C ASN A 54 64.37 22.04 58.78
N GLU A 55 64.44 20.72 58.55
CA GLU A 55 65.56 19.89 58.99
C GLU A 55 66.87 20.31 58.30
N ALA A 56 66.84 20.52 56.98
CA ALA A 56 67.99 21.02 56.22
C ALA A 56 68.47 22.38 56.73
N SER A 57 67.55 23.29 57.07
CA SER A 57 67.89 24.61 57.63
C SER A 57 68.47 24.50 59.05
N ALA A 58 67.94 23.61 59.89
CA ALA A 58 68.48 23.37 61.22
C ALA A 58 69.91 22.78 61.15
N GLN A 59 70.14 21.82 60.24
CA GLN A 59 71.46 21.26 59.99
C GLN A 59 72.44 22.33 59.48
N ASP A 60 72.03 23.19 58.54
CA ASP A 60 72.84 24.31 58.06
C ASP A 60 73.26 25.26 59.19
N ARG A 61 72.35 25.61 60.10
CA ARG A 61 72.66 26.46 61.27
C ARG A 61 73.64 25.81 62.25
N ILE A 62 73.53 24.49 62.46
CA ILE A 62 74.48 23.75 63.30
C ILE A 62 75.86 23.76 62.66
N LEU A 63 75.93 23.45 61.36
CA LEU A 63 77.17 23.50 60.59
C LEU A 63 77.78 24.91 60.60
N ALA A 64 76.95 25.95 60.49
CA ALA A 64 77.37 27.34 60.56
C ALA A 64 78.06 27.67 61.88
N LYS A 65 77.42 27.32 62.99
CA LYS A 65 77.97 27.54 64.32
C LYS A 65 79.27 26.77 64.53
N ASN A 66 79.35 25.53 64.06
CA ASN A 66 80.55 24.71 64.17
C ASN A 66 81.70 25.30 63.34
N ALA A 67 81.42 25.75 62.11
CA ALA A 67 82.41 26.42 61.26
C ALA A 67 82.89 27.73 61.88
N GLU A 68 81.99 28.56 62.40
CA GLU A 68 82.32 29.80 63.12
C GLU A 68 83.25 29.55 64.31
N GLN A 69 82.90 28.57 65.16
CA GLN A 69 83.73 28.20 66.32
C GLN A 69 85.10 27.67 65.89
N PHE A 70 85.14 26.84 64.84
CA PHE A 70 86.39 26.32 64.30
C PHE A 70 87.29 27.44 63.76
N MET A 71 86.75 28.36 62.95
CA MET A 71 87.50 29.49 62.40
C MET A 71 87.95 30.47 63.49
N ALA A 72 87.09 30.75 64.47
CA ALA A 72 87.43 31.59 65.62
C ALA A 72 88.56 30.98 66.46
N SER A 73 88.54 29.66 66.70
CA SER A 73 89.59 28.96 67.46
C SER A 73 90.98 29.03 66.81
N ARG A 74 91.03 29.28 65.49
CA ARG A 74 92.26 29.43 64.70
C ARG A 74 92.64 30.87 64.41
N GLY A 75 91.88 31.86 64.89
CA GLY A 75 92.10 33.28 64.57
C GLY A 75 91.77 33.63 63.11
N LEU A 76 91.06 32.76 62.39
CA LEU A 76 90.74 32.89 60.96
C LEU A 76 89.36 33.51 60.71
N ALA A 77 88.68 34.02 61.74
CA ALA A 77 87.30 34.52 61.65
C ALA A 77 87.05 35.64 60.61
N ARG A 78 88.10 36.22 60.02
CA ARG A 78 88.04 37.23 58.95
C ARG A 78 89.02 36.94 57.79
N SER A 79 89.43 35.68 57.61
CA SER A 79 90.28 35.28 56.48
C SER A 79 89.43 35.00 55.23
N GLY A 80 90.04 35.07 54.05
CA GLY A 80 89.38 34.65 52.81
C GLY A 80 88.97 33.16 52.81
N GLU A 81 89.64 32.32 53.59
CA GLU A 81 89.25 30.92 53.78
C GLU A 81 87.93 30.79 54.56
N ALA A 82 87.69 31.64 55.56
CA ALA A 82 86.42 31.67 56.26
C ALA A 82 85.28 32.13 55.34
N GLU A 83 85.52 33.14 54.50
CA GLU A 83 84.53 33.61 53.51
C GLU A 83 84.17 32.54 52.48
N GLN A 84 85.18 31.79 51.98
CA GLN A 84 84.96 30.68 51.06
C GLN A 84 84.11 29.56 51.70
N GLU A 85 84.36 29.21 52.97
CA GLU A 85 83.56 28.21 53.70
C GLU A 85 82.10 28.66 53.87
N TYR A 86 81.82 29.95 54.11
CA TYR A 86 80.44 30.46 54.13
C TYR A 86 79.76 30.35 52.77
N ILE A 87 80.47 30.67 51.69
CA ILE A 87 79.97 30.56 50.31
C ILE A 87 79.63 29.10 49.98
N ASP A 88 80.57 28.19 50.23
CA ASP A 88 80.42 26.77 49.92
C ASP A 88 79.27 26.14 50.73
N ARG A 89 79.11 26.51 52.01
CA ARG A 89 77.99 26.09 52.83
C ARG A 89 76.66 26.63 52.32
N SER A 90 76.56 27.92 52.03
CA SER A 90 75.34 28.54 51.48
C SER A 90 74.94 27.87 50.16
N LEU A 91 75.93 27.53 49.32
CA LEU A 91 75.71 26.86 48.04
C LEU A 91 75.27 25.40 48.24
N ALA A 92 75.80 24.70 49.24
CA ALA A 92 75.35 23.35 49.62
C ALA A 92 73.90 23.34 50.11
N PHE A 93 73.51 24.29 50.98
CA PHE A 93 72.13 24.44 51.42
C PHE A 93 71.20 24.78 50.25
N ALA A 94 71.57 25.73 49.39
CA ALA A 94 70.77 26.11 48.22
C ALA A 94 70.55 24.91 47.26
N LYS A 95 71.59 24.10 47.02
CA LYS A 95 71.48 22.86 46.24
C LYS A 95 70.52 21.86 46.89
N LYS A 96 70.62 21.63 48.21
CA LYS A 96 69.73 20.73 48.95
C LYS A 96 68.28 21.21 48.93
N ALA A 97 68.03 22.50 49.14
CA ALA A 97 66.70 23.09 49.05
C ALA A 97 66.11 22.96 47.62
N SER A 98 66.93 23.19 46.60
CA SER A 98 66.52 23.01 45.20
C SER A 98 66.17 21.56 44.89
N SER A 99 66.96 20.59 45.35
CA SER A 99 66.66 19.16 45.13
C SER A 99 65.40 18.70 45.85
N LEU A 100 65.16 19.20 47.07
CA LEU A 100 63.92 18.93 47.80
C LEU A 100 62.70 19.52 47.08
N ALA A 101 62.82 20.74 46.53
CA ALA A 101 61.75 21.37 45.77
C ALA A 101 61.46 20.63 44.47
N GLU A 102 62.49 20.15 43.77
CA GLU A 102 62.32 19.34 42.56
C GLU A 102 61.70 17.97 42.87
N GLY A 103 62.13 17.32 43.96
CA GLY A 103 61.54 16.06 44.42
C GLY A 103 60.06 16.21 44.79
N GLY A 104 59.71 17.25 45.55
CA GLY A 104 58.32 17.56 45.90
C GLY A 104 57.45 17.85 44.68
N ARG A 105 57.97 18.59 43.70
CA ARG A 105 57.27 18.82 42.42
C ARG A 105 57.03 17.51 41.66
N LYS A 106 58.06 16.68 41.46
CA LYS A 106 57.93 15.40 40.76
C LYS A 106 56.93 14.46 41.43
N SER A 107 56.96 14.38 42.76
CA SER A 107 55.97 13.59 43.51
C SER A 107 54.56 14.15 43.37
N GLY A 108 54.42 15.47 43.41
CA GLY A 108 53.12 16.14 43.22
C GLY A 108 52.56 15.95 41.82
N ASP A 109 53.40 16.02 40.78
CA ASP A 109 53.00 15.79 39.39
C ASP A 109 52.60 14.32 39.19
N SER A 110 53.37 13.37 39.73
CA SER A 110 53.02 11.94 39.72
C SER A 110 51.67 11.64 40.38
N ALA A 111 51.37 12.29 41.51
CA ALA A 111 50.06 12.15 42.19
C ALA A 111 48.91 12.73 41.34
N ARG A 112 49.13 13.84 40.64
CA ARG A 112 48.15 14.42 39.70
C ARG A 112 47.92 13.51 38.49
N ASP A 113 49.00 13.06 37.85
CA ASP A 113 48.95 12.19 36.67
C ASP A 113 48.25 10.86 36.99
N SER A 114 48.54 10.28 38.16
CA SER A 114 47.88 9.07 38.65
C SER A 114 46.37 9.27 38.84
N ALA A 115 45.97 10.38 39.48
CA ALA A 115 44.57 10.71 39.68
C ALA A 115 43.84 10.99 38.36
N GLU A 116 44.49 11.71 37.44
CA GLU A 116 43.94 12.03 36.12
C GLU A 116 43.78 10.77 35.26
N SER A 117 44.77 9.87 35.27
CA SER A 117 44.66 8.57 34.59
C SER A 117 43.54 7.72 35.16
N ALA A 118 43.34 7.72 36.49
CA ALA A 118 42.27 6.97 37.13
C ALA A 118 40.88 7.55 36.79
N ILE A 119 40.74 8.88 36.76
CA ILE A 119 39.51 9.55 36.34
C ILE A 119 39.23 9.27 34.86
N SER A 120 40.23 9.38 33.99
CA SER A 120 40.07 9.09 32.56
C SER A 120 39.63 7.65 32.29
N ALA A 121 40.15 6.68 33.05
CA ALA A 121 39.71 5.30 32.98
C ALA A 121 38.24 5.13 33.42
N LEU A 122 37.82 5.82 34.48
CA LEU A 122 36.42 5.84 34.93
C LEU A 122 35.49 6.53 33.92
N ASP A 123 35.92 7.63 33.30
CA ASP A 123 35.15 8.32 32.26
C ASP A 123 34.88 7.40 31.08
N LYS A 124 35.89 6.62 30.69
CA LYS A 124 35.77 5.62 29.63
C LYS A 124 34.83 4.48 30.01
N ASP A 125 34.98 3.87 31.19
CA ASP A 125 34.06 2.82 31.68
C ASP A 125 32.62 3.36 31.77
N TYR A 126 32.46 4.60 32.24
CA TYR A 126 31.16 5.25 32.37
C TYR A 126 30.47 5.44 31.02
N ALA A 127 31.20 5.95 30.03
CA ALA A 127 30.70 6.12 28.67
C ALA A 127 30.32 4.77 28.03
N GLU A 128 31.21 3.77 28.12
CA GLU A 128 30.98 2.44 27.53
C GLU A 128 29.76 1.75 28.14
N LYS A 129 29.59 1.79 29.47
CA LYS A 129 28.40 1.19 30.11
C LYS A 129 27.12 1.97 29.82
N THR A 130 27.19 3.30 29.75
CA THR A 130 26.03 4.13 29.41
C THR A 130 25.56 3.83 27.98
N ASP A 131 26.48 3.75 27.03
CA ASP A 131 26.16 3.42 25.64
C ASP A 131 25.62 1.99 25.50
N ALA A 132 26.21 1.01 26.19
CA ALA A 132 25.76 -0.37 26.17
C ALA A 132 24.34 -0.52 26.72
N GLU A 133 24.04 0.14 27.84
CA GLU A 133 22.71 0.08 28.46
C GLU A 133 21.67 0.82 27.60
N ASN A 134 22.02 1.97 27.01
CA ASN A 134 21.15 2.66 26.04
C ASN A 134 20.87 1.79 24.82
N GLN A 135 21.88 1.11 24.26
CA GLN A 135 21.71 0.19 23.14
C GLN A 135 20.80 -0.99 23.51
N ARG A 136 20.99 -1.57 24.69
CA ARG A 136 20.15 -2.66 25.19
C ARG A 136 18.71 -2.22 25.35
N ALA A 137 18.47 -1.08 25.99
CA ALA A 137 17.14 -0.54 26.22
C ALA A 137 16.44 -0.21 24.88
N HIS A 138 17.18 0.31 23.88
CA HIS A 138 16.66 0.48 22.52
C HIS A 138 16.33 -0.84 21.81
N ALA A 139 17.12 -1.89 22.00
CA ALA A 139 16.85 -3.20 21.43
C ALA A 139 15.61 -3.85 22.06
N GLU A 140 15.47 -3.78 23.40
CA GLU A 140 14.29 -4.27 24.12
C GLU A 140 13.02 -3.53 23.69
N ALA A 141 13.09 -2.19 23.54
CA ALA A 141 11.98 -1.39 23.03
C ALA A 141 11.60 -1.76 21.58
N ALA A 142 12.57 -2.10 20.73
CA ALA A 142 12.30 -2.53 19.36
C ALA A 142 11.62 -3.92 19.31
N GLU A 143 12.05 -4.86 20.14
CA GLU A 143 11.41 -6.17 20.27
C GLU A 143 10.00 -6.06 20.85
N GLU A 144 9.77 -5.20 21.84
CA GLU A 144 8.42 -4.95 22.36
C GLU A 144 7.51 -4.33 21.30
N ALA A 145 8.01 -3.37 20.52
CA ALA A 145 7.26 -2.79 19.41
C ALA A 145 6.92 -3.84 18.34
N LYS A 146 7.86 -4.75 18.05
CA LYS A 146 7.66 -5.81 17.06
C LYS A 146 6.63 -6.83 17.51
N THR A 147 6.71 -7.30 18.74
CA THR A 147 5.75 -8.25 19.33
C THR A 147 4.34 -7.66 19.38
N ARG A 148 4.19 -6.39 19.78
CA ARG A 148 2.89 -5.69 19.74
C ARG A 148 2.33 -5.56 18.33
N TYR A 149 3.17 -5.17 17.37
CA TYR A 149 2.77 -5.06 15.97
C TYR A 149 2.34 -6.41 15.37
N GLU A 150 3.07 -7.50 15.67
CA GLU A 150 2.72 -8.84 15.21
C GLU A 150 1.40 -9.32 15.82
N ALA A 151 1.18 -9.09 17.12
CA ALA A 151 -0.08 -9.42 17.78
C ALA A 151 -1.28 -8.68 17.16
N ASP A 152 -1.18 -7.37 16.94
CA ASP A 152 -2.25 -6.60 16.31
C ASP A 152 -2.52 -7.05 14.86
N ARG A 153 -1.47 -7.46 14.13
CA ARG A 153 -1.60 -7.99 12.77
C ARG A 153 -2.30 -9.35 12.74
N GLU A 154 -2.03 -10.21 13.72
CA GLU A 154 -2.71 -11.50 13.86
C GLU A 154 -4.17 -11.32 14.25
N ASP A 155 -4.47 -10.42 15.19
CA ASP A 155 -5.82 -10.05 15.57
C ASP A 155 -6.63 -9.52 14.38
N GLU A 156 -6.04 -8.65 13.56
CA GLU A 156 -6.69 -8.15 12.35
C GLU A 156 -6.95 -9.25 11.32
N ARG A 157 -6.02 -10.20 11.17
CA ARG A 157 -6.23 -11.38 10.30
C ARG A 157 -7.38 -12.23 10.81
N TYR A 158 -7.42 -12.54 12.10
CA TYR A 158 -8.49 -13.33 12.71
C TYR A 158 -9.86 -12.65 12.56
N ARG A 159 -9.92 -11.32 12.72
CA ARG A 159 -11.15 -10.55 12.45
C ARG A 159 -11.61 -10.66 11.00
N ARG A 160 -10.70 -10.50 10.03
CA ARG A 160 -11.06 -10.64 8.61
C ARG A 160 -11.51 -12.04 8.23
N GLU A 161 -10.87 -13.07 8.78
CA GLU A 161 -11.24 -14.47 8.54
C GLU A 161 -12.63 -14.77 9.12
N THR A 162 -12.89 -14.34 10.36
CA THR A 162 -14.21 -14.51 10.99
C THR A 162 -15.31 -13.72 10.29
N GLU A 163 -15.02 -12.52 9.78
CA GLU A 163 -15.95 -11.75 8.94
C GLU A 163 -16.22 -12.44 7.60
N SER A 164 -15.18 -12.99 6.96
CA SER A 164 -15.31 -13.76 5.71
C SER A 164 -16.17 -15.01 5.91
N GLU A 165 -15.94 -15.77 6.98
CA GLU A 165 -16.77 -16.93 7.31
C GLU A 165 -18.23 -16.56 7.57
N ARG A 166 -18.48 -15.44 8.27
CA ARG A 166 -19.85 -14.94 8.50
C ARG A 166 -20.53 -14.57 7.18
N ALA A 167 -19.83 -13.83 6.32
CA ALA A 167 -20.33 -13.46 5.00
C ALA A 167 -20.64 -14.69 4.13
N GLU A 168 -19.77 -15.72 4.16
CA GLU A 168 -20.00 -16.97 3.43
C GLU A 168 -21.21 -17.74 3.97
N ARG A 169 -21.39 -17.80 5.30
CA ARG A 169 -22.58 -18.41 5.91
C ARG A 169 -23.86 -17.67 5.51
N GLU A 170 -23.86 -16.34 5.55
CA GLU A 170 -25.01 -15.52 5.12
C GLU A 170 -25.32 -15.71 3.63
N TYR A 171 -24.29 -15.72 2.79
CA TYR A 171 -24.45 -16.02 1.36
C TYR A 171 -25.06 -17.40 1.14
N ASN A 172 -24.58 -18.43 1.83
CA ASN A 172 -25.13 -19.79 1.71
C ASN A 172 -26.60 -19.88 2.19
N ILE A 173 -26.95 -19.17 3.26
CA ILE A 173 -28.33 -19.08 3.74
C ILE A 173 -29.24 -18.41 2.70
N THR A 174 -28.82 -17.28 2.14
CA THR A 174 -29.60 -16.56 1.12
C THR A 174 -29.76 -17.38 -0.17
N LEU A 175 -28.69 -18.06 -0.61
CA LEU A 175 -28.74 -18.96 -1.75
C LEU A 175 -29.71 -20.13 -1.53
N ALA A 176 -29.71 -20.73 -0.34
CA ALA A 176 -30.65 -21.78 0.03
C ALA A 176 -32.10 -21.28 0.00
N ARG A 177 -32.35 -20.06 0.50
CA ARG A 177 -33.68 -19.43 0.48
C ARG A 177 -34.17 -19.18 -0.95
N ILE A 178 -33.34 -18.61 -1.81
CA ILE A 178 -33.69 -18.36 -3.22
C ILE A 178 -33.99 -19.69 -3.94
N LYS A 179 -33.19 -20.73 -3.69
CA LYS A 179 -33.44 -22.05 -4.27
C LYS A 179 -34.79 -22.64 -3.81
N ALA A 180 -35.15 -22.48 -2.54
CA ALA A 180 -36.44 -22.92 -2.02
C ALA A 180 -37.61 -22.15 -2.65
N GLU A 181 -37.53 -20.82 -2.72
CA GLU A 181 -38.55 -19.96 -3.36
C GLU A 181 -38.75 -20.33 -4.84
N LEU A 182 -37.65 -20.59 -5.57
CA LEU A 182 -37.71 -20.97 -6.99
C LEU A 182 -38.31 -22.37 -7.18
N ALA A 183 -37.99 -23.32 -6.29
CA ALA A 183 -38.59 -24.66 -6.29
C ALA A 183 -40.10 -24.61 -6.00
N GLU A 184 -40.54 -23.80 -5.05
CA GLU A 184 -41.96 -23.59 -4.76
C GLU A 184 -42.68 -22.96 -5.95
N ALA A 185 -42.12 -21.91 -6.56
CA ALA A 185 -42.69 -21.27 -7.74
C ALA A 185 -42.82 -22.22 -8.93
N ALA A 186 -41.82 -23.09 -9.15
CA ALA A 186 -41.86 -24.12 -10.18
C ALA A 186 -42.99 -25.15 -9.91
N ALA A 187 -43.10 -25.64 -8.68
CA ALA A 187 -44.17 -26.56 -8.28
C ALA A 187 -45.56 -25.92 -8.41
N GLN A 188 -45.68 -24.62 -8.15
CA GLN A 188 -46.93 -23.86 -8.31
C GLN A 188 -47.34 -23.77 -9.78
N LYS A 189 -46.41 -23.40 -10.66
CA LYS A 189 -46.66 -23.37 -12.12
C LYS A 189 -47.03 -24.74 -12.67
N GLU A 190 -46.40 -25.81 -12.20
CA GLU A 190 -46.73 -27.18 -12.61
C GLU A 190 -48.16 -27.57 -12.18
N ARG A 191 -48.56 -27.21 -10.95
CA ARG A 191 -49.95 -27.42 -10.48
C ARG A 191 -50.96 -26.65 -11.32
N GLU A 192 -50.67 -25.38 -11.65
CA GLU A 192 -51.52 -24.54 -12.51
C GLU A 192 -51.65 -25.13 -13.92
N PHE A 193 -50.54 -25.58 -14.50
CA PHE A 193 -50.52 -26.23 -15.80
C PHE A 193 -51.37 -27.50 -15.82
N ASN A 194 -51.16 -28.39 -14.84
CA ASN A 194 -51.93 -29.63 -14.71
C ASN A 194 -53.42 -29.37 -14.48
N ALA A 195 -53.77 -28.36 -13.67
CA ALA A 195 -55.15 -27.94 -13.47
C ALA A 195 -55.79 -27.42 -14.76
N SER A 196 -55.06 -26.62 -15.55
CA SER A 196 -55.49 -26.12 -16.85
C SER A 196 -55.69 -27.25 -17.88
N GLU A 197 -54.77 -28.21 -17.97
CA GLU A 197 -54.94 -29.38 -18.83
C GLU A 197 -56.18 -30.19 -18.44
N ALA A 198 -56.37 -30.45 -17.14
CA ALA A 198 -57.53 -31.17 -16.64
C ALA A 198 -58.84 -30.42 -16.95
N ALA A 199 -58.85 -29.09 -16.85
CA ALA A 199 -60.00 -28.27 -17.20
C ALA A 199 -60.32 -28.36 -18.70
N LYS A 200 -59.33 -28.17 -19.58
CA LYS A 200 -59.49 -28.32 -21.04
C LYS A 200 -59.99 -29.70 -21.44
N LYS A 201 -59.48 -30.75 -20.79
CA LYS A 201 -59.94 -32.12 -21.03
C LYS A 201 -61.42 -32.30 -20.67
N ARG A 202 -61.86 -31.77 -19.52
CA ARG A 202 -63.27 -31.79 -19.11
C ARG A 202 -64.16 -31.00 -20.06
N GLU A 203 -63.71 -29.83 -20.53
CA GLU A 203 -64.44 -29.03 -21.54
C GLU A 203 -64.59 -29.81 -22.85
N TYR A 204 -63.52 -30.45 -23.31
CA TYR A 204 -63.56 -31.28 -24.51
C TYR A 204 -64.53 -32.46 -24.37
N GLU A 205 -64.47 -33.19 -23.26
CA GLU A 205 -65.39 -34.30 -22.95
C GLU A 205 -66.85 -33.83 -22.85
N ALA A 206 -67.10 -32.66 -22.25
CA ALA A 206 -68.43 -32.06 -22.19
C ALA A 206 -68.94 -31.67 -23.59
N SER A 207 -68.09 -31.06 -24.42
CA SER A 207 -68.42 -30.72 -25.81
C SER A 207 -68.69 -31.97 -26.66
N GLU A 208 -67.89 -33.03 -26.53
CA GLU A 208 -68.15 -34.33 -27.18
C GLU A 208 -69.48 -34.93 -26.72
N ALA A 209 -69.78 -34.89 -25.42
CA ALA A 209 -71.06 -35.35 -24.89
C ALA A 209 -72.24 -34.52 -25.40
N GLU A 210 -72.09 -33.20 -25.52
CA GLU A 210 -73.09 -32.31 -26.13
C GLU A 210 -73.27 -32.61 -27.62
N LYS A 211 -72.20 -32.75 -28.40
CA LYS A 211 -72.28 -33.15 -29.82
C LYS A 211 -72.97 -34.48 -29.97
N LYS A 212 -72.67 -35.46 -29.11
CA LYS A 212 -73.32 -36.77 -29.11
C LYS A 212 -74.81 -36.64 -28.78
N ARG A 213 -75.18 -35.89 -27.74
CA ARG A 213 -76.59 -35.60 -27.42
C ARG A 213 -77.30 -34.86 -28.56
N ALA A 214 -76.65 -33.90 -29.19
CA ALA A 214 -77.18 -33.16 -30.33
C ALA A 214 -77.34 -34.07 -31.57
N TYR A 215 -76.40 -35.00 -31.79
CA TYR A 215 -76.49 -36.00 -32.83
C TYR A 215 -77.63 -36.98 -32.57
N GLU A 216 -77.75 -37.51 -31.35
CA GLU A 216 -78.86 -38.38 -30.93
C GLU A 216 -80.21 -37.66 -31.02
N ALA A 217 -80.27 -36.39 -30.60
CA ALA A 217 -81.44 -35.54 -30.77
C ALA A 217 -81.74 -35.28 -32.25
N SER A 218 -80.72 -35.04 -33.09
CA SER A 218 -80.87 -34.90 -34.53
C SER A 218 -81.28 -36.19 -35.21
N GLU A 219 -80.86 -37.35 -34.74
CA GLU A 219 -81.28 -38.67 -35.23
C GLU A 219 -82.74 -38.91 -34.84
N ALA A 220 -83.11 -38.63 -33.58
CA ALA A 220 -84.49 -38.68 -33.13
C ALA A 220 -85.38 -37.68 -33.88
N GLU A 221 -84.87 -36.48 -34.17
CA GLU A 221 -85.54 -35.47 -34.96
C GLU A 221 -85.59 -35.86 -36.44
N LYS A 222 -84.55 -36.46 -37.01
CA LYS A 222 -84.57 -37.06 -38.36
C LYS A 222 -85.57 -38.19 -38.44
N LYS A 223 -85.70 -39.00 -37.39
CA LYS A 223 -86.69 -40.07 -37.31
C LYS A 223 -88.11 -39.51 -37.20
N ARG A 224 -88.31 -38.49 -36.37
CA ARG A 224 -89.55 -37.69 -36.34
C ARG A 224 -89.82 -36.97 -37.65
N ARG A 225 -88.79 -36.46 -38.33
CA ARG A 225 -88.85 -35.82 -39.64
C ARG A 225 -89.11 -36.82 -40.73
N TYR A 226 -88.63 -38.05 -40.65
CA TYR A 226 -88.95 -39.14 -41.57
C TYR A 226 -90.41 -39.58 -41.37
N GLU A 227 -90.89 -39.62 -40.12
CA GLU A 227 -92.32 -39.77 -39.81
C GLU A 227 -93.15 -38.56 -40.28
N LEU A 228 -92.62 -37.35 -40.17
CA LEU A 228 -93.24 -36.10 -40.64
C LEU A 228 -93.09 -35.86 -42.15
N GLU A 229 -92.10 -36.42 -42.85
CA GLU A 229 -91.84 -36.38 -44.31
C GLU A 229 -92.62 -37.49 -44.99
N LYS A 230 -92.83 -38.62 -44.31
CA LYS A 230 -93.94 -39.51 -44.63
C LYS A 230 -95.28 -38.77 -44.53
N ALA A 231 -95.40 -37.74 -43.69
CA ALA A 231 -96.55 -36.82 -43.63
C ALA A 231 -96.38 -35.52 -44.46
N LYS A 232 -95.20 -35.27 -45.02
CA LYS A 232 -94.82 -34.06 -45.78
C LYS A 232 -93.87 -34.47 -46.90
N ALA A 233 -94.42 -35.16 -47.88
CA ALA A 233 -93.96 -35.04 -49.26
C ALA A 233 -94.32 -33.63 -49.78
N SER A 234 -93.72 -32.58 -49.18
CA SER A 234 -93.72 -31.21 -49.68
C SER A 234 -92.51 -30.43 -49.15
N SER A 235 -91.57 -30.20 -50.07
CA SER A 235 -90.57 -29.12 -50.16
C SER A 235 -89.41 -29.01 -49.14
N SER A 236 -88.24 -29.48 -49.60
CA SER A 236 -86.90 -28.82 -49.76
C SER A 236 -86.38 -27.81 -48.72
N SER A 237 -85.20 -28.04 -48.08
CA SER A 237 -83.78 -27.67 -48.44
C SER A 237 -83.46 -26.17 -48.17
N GLN A 238 -82.31 -25.65 -47.69
CA GLN A 238 -80.92 -26.08 -47.41
C GLN A 238 -80.12 -24.90 -46.74
N SER A 239 -78.99 -25.19 -46.02
CA SER A 239 -77.67 -24.47 -45.92
C SER A 239 -77.57 -22.96 -45.49
N SER A 240 -76.48 -22.36 -44.95
CA SER A 240 -75.13 -22.72 -44.43
C SER A 240 -74.33 -21.45 -43.97
N ALA A 241 -73.29 -21.64 -43.13
CA ALA A 241 -71.91 -21.06 -43.10
C ALA A 241 -71.50 -19.61 -42.62
N SER A 242 -70.34 -19.60 -41.92
CA SER A 242 -69.12 -18.74 -41.99
C SER A 242 -68.83 -17.60 -40.97
N GLY A 243 -67.57 -17.57 -40.47
CA GLY A 243 -66.95 -16.59 -39.56
C GLY A 243 -65.83 -15.74 -40.21
N ASN A 244 -65.10 -14.95 -39.40
CA ASN A 244 -63.99 -14.05 -39.82
C ASN A 244 -63.01 -13.72 -38.65
N GLU A 245 -61.71 -13.50 -38.92
CA GLU A 245 -60.66 -13.06 -37.96
C GLU A 245 -59.78 -11.90 -38.52
N SER A 246 -59.11 -11.17 -37.60
CA SER A 246 -58.60 -9.79 -37.67
C SER A 246 -57.05 -9.63 -37.76
N GLY A 247 -56.56 -8.53 -38.35
CA GLY A 247 -55.13 -8.21 -38.55
C GLY A 247 -54.51 -7.11 -37.65
N GLY A 248 -53.16 -7.02 -37.66
CA GLY A 248 -52.31 -6.02 -36.98
C GLY A 248 -51.56 -5.06 -37.94
N TYR A 249 -50.96 -3.99 -37.40
CA TYR A 249 -50.44 -2.80 -38.10
C TYR A 249 -49.03 -2.96 -38.72
N VAL A 250 -48.85 -2.53 -39.97
CA VAL A 250 -47.58 -2.56 -40.72
C VAL A 250 -47.19 -1.13 -41.15
N PRO A 251 -45.97 -0.62 -40.85
CA PRO A 251 -45.52 0.72 -41.26
C PRO A 251 -45.45 0.91 -42.79
N LYS A 252 -45.67 2.15 -43.28
CA LYS A 252 -45.74 2.49 -44.72
C LYS A 252 -44.38 2.48 -45.46
N GLN A 253 -43.24 2.45 -44.77
CA GLN A 253 -41.89 2.41 -45.37
C GLN A 253 -41.23 1.06 -45.10
N THR A 254 -40.49 0.52 -46.06
CA THR A 254 -39.75 -0.74 -45.86
C THR A 254 -38.52 -0.51 -44.99
N ALA A 255 -38.14 -1.53 -44.21
CA ALA A 255 -36.96 -1.49 -43.34
C ALA A 255 -35.67 -1.05 -44.08
N ALA A 256 -35.53 -1.42 -45.36
CA ALA A 256 -34.39 -1.02 -46.20
C ALA A 256 -34.37 0.48 -46.57
N GLN A 257 -35.55 1.07 -46.83
CA GLN A 257 -35.65 2.51 -47.11
C GLN A 257 -35.30 3.33 -45.87
N PHE A 258 -35.76 2.85 -44.72
CA PHE A 258 -35.51 3.51 -43.45
C PHE A 258 -34.05 3.37 -43.00
N ALA A 259 -33.43 2.21 -43.17
CA ALA A 259 -31.99 2.01 -42.94
C ALA A 259 -31.13 3.00 -43.75
N LYS A 260 -31.46 3.22 -45.02
CA LYS A 260 -30.76 4.19 -45.88
C LYS A 260 -30.86 5.62 -45.34
N GLN A 261 -32.03 6.02 -44.85
CA GLN A 261 -32.28 7.34 -44.27
C GLN A 261 -31.51 7.54 -42.96
N ILE A 262 -31.46 6.52 -42.11
CA ILE A 262 -30.67 6.56 -40.87
C ILE A 262 -29.19 6.78 -41.19
N VAL A 263 -28.64 5.99 -42.12
CA VAL A 263 -27.22 6.06 -42.49
C VAL A 263 -26.91 7.40 -43.17
N SER A 264 -27.77 7.92 -44.05
CA SER A 264 -27.54 9.22 -44.69
C SER A 264 -27.58 10.39 -43.72
N ASN A 265 -28.38 10.30 -42.67
CA ASN A 265 -28.52 11.36 -41.68
C ASN A 265 -27.43 11.33 -40.62
N ARG A 266 -26.83 10.16 -40.38
CA ARG A 266 -25.86 9.91 -39.30
C ARG A 266 -24.43 9.67 -39.78
N THR A 267 -24.20 9.51 -41.08
CA THR A 267 -22.88 9.32 -41.67
C THR A 267 -22.68 10.29 -42.84
N ALA A 268 -21.46 10.83 -42.98
CA ALA A 268 -21.14 11.72 -44.09
C ALA A 268 -20.91 10.97 -45.42
N SER A 269 -20.70 9.64 -45.35
CA SER A 269 -20.20 8.85 -46.49
C SER A 269 -21.20 7.84 -47.06
N GLY A 270 -22.42 7.78 -46.50
CA GLY A 270 -23.45 6.83 -46.93
C GLY A 270 -23.16 5.38 -46.52
N THR A 271 -22.08 5.14 -45.78
CA THR A 271 -21.74 3.88 -45.11
C THR A 271 -21.16 4.18 -43.74
N VAL A 272 -21.36 3.25 -42.80
CA VAL A 272 -20.83 3.31 -41.43
C VAL A 272 -19.36 2.90 -41.48
N LYS A 273 -18.45 3.82 -41.15
CA LYS A 273 -16.99 3.61 -41.21
C LYS A 273 -16.31 3.72 -39.86
N SER A 274 -16.95 4.35 -38.88
CA SER A 274 -16.40 4.49 -37.53
C SER A 274 -17.30 3.86 -36.46
N VAL A 275 -16.68 3.49 -35.33
CA VAL A 275 -17.39 3.00 -34.13
C VAL A 275 -18.32 4.07 -33.56
N SER A 276 -17.95 5.36 -33.64
CA SER A 276 -18.79 6.46 -33.19
C SER A 276 -20.06 6.65 -34.03
N GLU A 277 -20.00 6.39 -35.34
CA GLU A 277 -21.17 6.37 -36.23
C GLU A 277 -22.08 5.19 -35.91
N ALA A 278 -21.50 4.02 -35.60
CA ALA A 278 -22.25 2.84 -35.19
C ALA A 278 -22.95 3.04 -33.83
N GLU A 279 -22.31 3.68 -32.86
CA GLU A 279 -22.91 4.00 -31.55
C GLU A 279 -24.09 4.97 -31.66
N ALA A 280 -23.94 6.04 -32.45
CA ALA A 280 -25.02 7.01 -32.67
C ALA A 280 -26.26 6.39 -33.34
N ILE A 281 -26.05 5.40 -34.23
CA ILE A 281 -27.15 4.63 -34.85
C ILE A 281 -27.77 3.67 -33.83
N ASN A 282 -26.97 3.04 -32.97
CA ASN A 282 -27.45 2.10 -31.96
C ASN A 282 -28.30 2.79 -30.87
N ASP A 283 -27.92 4.00 -30.45
CA ASP A 283 -28.70 4.77 -29.47
C ASP A 283 -30.06 5.19 -30.04
N TYR A 284 -30.10 5.55 -31.33
CA TYR A 284 -31.35 5.85 -32.04
C TYR A 284 -32.28 4.63 -32.18
N LEU A 285 -31.72 3.44 -32.41
CA LEU A 285 -32.50 2.20 -32.47
C LEU A 285 -33.12 1.85 -31.11
N LYS A 286 -32.40 2.08 -30.00
CA LYS A 286 -32.93 1.86 -28.63
C LYS A 286 -34.04 2.84 -28.27
N GLU A 287 -33.90 4.10 -28.68
CA GLU A 287 -34.93 5.12 -28.51
C GLU A 287 -36.23 4.69 -29.23
N MET A 288 -36.14 4.20 -30.48
CA MET A 288 -37.30 3.69 -31.21
C MET A 288 -37.94 2.43 -30.60
N GLU A 289 -37.12 1.50 -30.10
CA GLU A 289 -37.62 0.32 -29.36
C GLU A 289 -38.38 0.71 -28.09
N SER A 290 -38.02 1.85 -27.48
CA SER A 290 -38.68 2.36 -26.28
C SER A 290 -39.92 3.23 -26.56
N GLU A 291 -39.99 3.89 -27.73
CA GLU A 291 -41.01 4.92 -28.00
C GLU A 291 -42.16 4.48 -28.91
N SER A 292 -42.14 3.29 -29.52
CA SER A 292 -43.13 2.97 -30.54
C SER A 292 -43.52 1.48 -30.61
N GLY A 293 -44.82 1.21 -30.79
CA GLY A 293 -45.40 -0.12 -31.03
C GLY A 293 -45.03 -0.70 -32.40
N ILE A 294 -43.75 -0.61 -32.75
CA ILE A 294 -43.14 -1.18 -33.95
C ILE A 294 -43.04 -2.68 -33.73
N ASP A 295 -43.50 -3.43 -34.72
CA ASP A 295 -43.44 -4.88 -34.72
C ASP A 295 -41.99 -5.40 -34.59
N GLU A 296 -41.78 -6.43 -33.77
CA GLU A 296 -40.46 -7.02 -33.54
C GLU A 296 -39.82 -7.55 -34.83
N SER A 297 -40.63 -8.02 -35.79
CA SER A 297 -40.14 -8.45 -37.10
C SER A 297 -39.60 -7.26 -37.88
N TYR A 298 -40.27 -6.12 -37.84
CA TYR A 298 -39.81 -4.90 -38.52
C TYR A 298 -38.47 -4.40 -37.95
N MET A 299 -38.30 -4.44 -36.62
CA MET A 299 -37.03 -4.07 -35.98
C MET A 299 -35.89 -5.02 -36.34
N ARG A 300 -36.18 -6.31 -36.47
CA ARG A 300 -35.21 -7.31 -36.93
C ARG A 300 -34.78 -7.05 -38.38
N ASP A 301 -35.74 -6.79 -39.25
CA ASP A 301 -35.47 -6.48 -40.66
C ASP A 301 -34.69 -5.17 -40.84
N LEU A 302 -34.94 -4.18 -39.97
CA LEU A 302 -34.21 -2.91 -39.96
C LEU A 302 -32.74 -3.10 -39.55
N LYS A 303 -32.47 -3.88 -38.49
CA LYS A 303 -31.10 -4.22 -38.07
C LYS A 303 -30.34 -4.97 -39.16
N LEU A 304 -31.02 -5.90 -39.85
CA LEU A 304 -30.45 -6.64 -40.97
C LEU A 304 -30.11 -5.72 -42.15
N ALA A 305 -31.02 -4.80 -42.50
CA ALA A 305 -30.82 -3.83 -43.57
C ALA A 305 -29.68 -2.86 -43.28
N LEU A 306 -29.52 -2.41 -42.03
CA LEU A 306 -28.39 -1.58 -41.60
C LEU A 306 -27.04 -2.30 -41.77
N GLY A 307 -27.01 -3.63 -41.60
CA GLY A 307 -25.82 -4.46 -41.87
C GLY A 307 -25.25 -4.28 -43.28
N SER A 308 -26.09 -4.07 -44.28
CA SER A 308 -25.66 -3.82 -45.67
C SER A 308 -24.91 -2.49 -45.85
N TYR A 309 -25.02 -1.56 -44.89
CA TYR A 309 -24.33 -0.27 -44.88
C TYR A 309 -23.09 -0.26 -43.96
N GLY A 310 -22.64 -1.43 -43.48
CA GLY A 310 -21.49 -1.56 -42.59
C GLY A 310 -21.82 -1.38 -41.11
N PHE A 311 -23.11 -1.29 -40.74
CA PHE A 311 -23.52 -1.28 -39.34
C PHE A 311 -23.38 -2.69 -38.76
N PHE A 312 -22.42 -2.85 -37.86
CA PHE A 312 -22.34 -4.00 -36.97
C PHE A 312 -22.67 -3.50 -35.57
N VAL A 313 -23.67 -4.09 -34.91
CA VAL A 313 -23.84 -3.88 -33.47
C VAL A 313 -22.51 -4.32 -32.86
N PRO A 314 -21.76 -3.44 -32.17
CA PRO A 314 -20.54 -3.87 -31.51
C PRO A 314 -20.95 -4.96 -30.53
N SER A 315 -20.82 -6.22 -30.93
CA SER A 315 -20.94 -7.32 -30.00
C SER A 315 -19.84 -7.06 -28.99
N GLN A 316 -20.21 -6.97 -27.72
CA GLN A 316 -19.30 -6.97 -26.59
C GLN A 316 -18.51 -8.29 -26.49
N SER A 317 -18.11 -8.90 -27.60
CA SER A 317 -17.71 -10.31 -27.62
C SER A 317 -16.27 -10.56 -27.21
N ASP A 318 -15.36 -9.56 -27.17
CA ASP A 318 -13.99 -9.81 -26.67
C ASP A 318 -13.39 -8.69 -25.80
N TYR A 319 -14.04 -7.53 -25.68
CA TYR A 319 -13.51 -6.42 -24.89
C TYR A 319 -14.13 -6.40 -23.48
N LYS A 320 -13.53 -7.17 -22.57
CA LYS A 320 -13.90 -7.18 -21.14
C LYS A 320 -13.09 -6.13 -20.38
N ALA A 321 -13.50 -4.87 -20.52
CA ALA A 321 -12.86 -3.72 -19.86
C ALA A 321 -12.67 -3.95 -18.35
N SER A 322 -13.63 -4.58 -17.69
CA SER A 322 -13.60 -4.90 -16.26
C SER A 322 -12.56 -5.94 -15.87
N GLU A 323 -12.35 -6.97 -16.71
CA GLU A 323 -11.32 -7.99 -16.46
C GLU A 323 -9.91 -7.42 -16.66
N ILE A 324 -9.72 -6.63 -17.74
CA ILE A 324 -8.46 -5.93 -18.00
C ILE A 324 -8.18 -4.91 -16.88
N ALA A 325 -9.20 -4.19 -16.40
CA ALA A 325 -9.06 -3.26 -15.29
C ALA A 325 -8.64 -3.98 -14.00
N ALA A 326 -9.26 -5.11 -13.66
CA ALA A 326 -8.91 -5.91 -12.49
C ALA A 326 -7.46 -6.43 -12.56
N GLU A 327 -7.01 -6.89 -13.74
CA GLU A 327 -5.63 -7.35 -13.95
C GLU A 327 -4.63 -6.18 -13.94
N SER A 328 -5.02 -5.02 -14.45
CA SER A 328 -4.21 -3.80 -14.41
C SER A 328 -3.95 -3.33 -12.96
N GLN A 329 -4.92 -3.49 -12.05
CA GLN A 329 -4.72 -3.13 -10.64
C GLN A 329 -3.68 -4.04 -9.96
N LYS A 330 -3.63 -5.33 -10.33
CA LYS A 330 -2.56 -6.23 -9.86
C LYS A 330 -1.19 -5.79 -10.38
N THR A 331 -1.14 -5.34 -11.65
CA THR A 331 0.07 -4.77 -12.26
C THR A 331 0.51 -3.50 -11.53
N TYR A 332 -0.42 -2.60 -11.22
CA TYR A 332 -0.16 -1.39 -10.42
C TYR A 332 0.48 -1.73 -9.07
N LYS A 333 -0.15 -2.63 -8.30
CA LYS A 333 0.34 -3.01 -6.96
C LYS A 333 1.75 -3.62 -7.02
N THR A 334 1.96 -4.54 -7.96
CA THR A 334 3.26 -5.21 -8.14
C THR A 334 4.35 -4.22 -8.56
N ALA A 335 4.04 -3.30 -9.47
CA ALA A 335 4.98 -2.27 -9.93
C ALA A 335 5.29 -1.27 -8.80
N TYR A 336 4.28 -0.89 -8.02
CA TYR A 336 4.42 -0.01 -6.86
C TYR A 336 5.35 -0.60 -5.80
N ASP A 337 5.11 -1.84 -5.38
CA ASP A 337 5.91 -2.50 -4.33
C ASP A 337 7.39 -2.63 -4.76
N LYS A 338 7.63 -2.99 -6.03
CA LYS A 338 8.99 -3.08 -6.59
C LYS A 338 9.67 -1.71 -6.66
N ALA A 339 8.97 -0.69 -7.15
CA ALA A 339 9.51 0.66 -7.27
C ALA A 339 9.80 1.28 -5.89
N LEU A 340 8.87 1.13 -4.94
CA LEU A 340 9.03 1.63 -3.58
C LEU A 340 10.22 0.98 -2.86
N ALA A 341 10.37 -0.35 -2.98
CA ALA A 341 11.52 -1.06 -2.42
C ALA A 341 12.85 -0.57 -3.03
N SER A 342 12.88 -0.32 -4.34
CA SER A 342 14.06 0.19 -5.02
C SER A 342 14.40 1.63 -4.58
N TYR A 343 13.42 2.54 -4.54
CA TYR A 343 13.64 3.93 -4.15
C TYR A 343 14.00 4.08 -2.66
N LYS A 344 13.42 3.26 -1.77
CA LYS A 344 13.80 3.22 -0.35
C LYS A 344 15.25 2.74 -0.17
N ARG A 345 15.69 1.71 -0.90
CA ARG A 345 17.10 1.26 -0.88
C ARG A 345 18.07 2.33 -1.37
N ALA A 346 17.62 3.17 -2.32
CA ALA A 346 18.42 4.26 -2.87
C ALA A 346 18.39 5.55 -2.04
N GLY A 347 17.68 5.58 -0.89
CA GLY A 347 17.63 6.75 -0.02
C GLY A 347 16.89 7.96 -0.61
N VAL A 348 15.97 7.74 -1.55
CA VAL A 348 15.21 8.83 -2.19
C VAL A 348 14.16 9.38 -1.22
N SER A 349 14.21 10.68 -0.94
CA SER A 349 13.30 11.36 0.02
C SER A 349 11.82 11.31 -0.40
N ASP A 350 11.55 11.27 -1.71
CA ASP A 350 10.19 11.24 -2.28
C ASP A 350 9.83 9.87 -2.90
N ALA A 351 10.34 8.79 -2.31
CA ALA A 351 10.20 7.43 -2.82
C ALA A 351 8.74 7.00 -3.06
N ASP A 352 7.79 7.48 -2.25
CA ASP A 352 6.37 7.14 -2.34
C ASP A 352 5.69 7.72 -3.59
N ASN A 353 5.85 9.03 -3.83
CA ASN A 353 5.26 9.70 -4.99
C ASN A 353 5.91 9.24 -6.30
N MET A 354 7.22 8.97 -6.28
CA MET A 354 7.92 8.40 -7.43
C MET A 354 7.45 6.97 -7.73
N ALA A 355 7.22 6.14 -6.70
CA ALA A 355 6.67 4.80 -6.87
C ALA A 355 5.23 4.81 -7.41
N LYS A 356 4.36 5.71 -6.92
CA LYS A 356 2.99 5.89 -7.44
C LYS A 356 2.99 6.26 -8.92
N THR A 357 3.85 7.20 -9.32
CA THR A 357 3.97 7.64 -10.72
C THR A 357 4.47 6.50 -11.61
N ALA A 358 5.49 5.75 -11.17
CA ALA A 358 6.01 4.60 -11.90
C ALA A 358 4.94 3.49 -12.04
N ALA A 359 4.19 3.21 -10.99
CA ALA A 359 3.13 2.21 -10.98
C ALA A 359 1.94 2.61 -11.88
N GLN A 360 1.53 3.88 -11.86
CA GLN A 360 0.50 4.40 -12.77
C GLN A 360 0.92 4.28 -14.23
N ASN A 361 2.17 4.59 -14.56
CA ASN A 361 2.68 4.41 -15.92
C ASN A 361 2.69 2.94 -16.35
N ALA A 362 3.11 2.03 -15.47
CA ALA A 362 3.08 0.59 -15.75
C ALA A 362 1.64 0.06 -15.94
N GLN A 363 0.71 0.53 -15.13
CA GLN A 363 -0.72 0.20 -15.26
C GLN A 363 -1.28 0.67 -16.61
N MET A 364 -0.98 1.91 -17.02
CA MET A 364 -1.43 2.44 -18.31
C MET A 364 -0.80 1.70 -19.49
N GLN A 365 0.49 1.33 -19.41
CA GLN A 365 1.13 0.50 -20.43
C GLN A 365 0.49 -0.88 -20.55
N PHE A 366 0.09 -1.48 -19.42
CA PHE A 366 -0.64 -2.75 -19.42
C PHE A 366 -2.02 -2.60 -20.08
N CYS A 367 -2.80 -1.59 -19.69
CA CYS A 367 -4.09 -1.33 -20.33
C CYS A 367 -3.92 -1.10 -21.84
N ARG A 368 -2.86 -0.39 -22.24
CA ARG A 368 -2.55 -0.11 -23.65
C ARG A 368 -2.21 -1.36 -24.44
N SER A 369 -1.49 -2.31 -23.87
CA SER A 369 -1.11 -3.55 -24.58
C SER A 369 -2.28 -4.52 -24.77
N LYS A 370 -3.36 -4.35 -24.00
CA LYS A 370 -4.59 -5.15 -24.07
C LYS A 370 -5.73 -4.48 -24.85
N CYS A 371 -5.52 -3.25 -25.34
CA CYS A 371 -6.50 -2.50 -26.11
C CYS A 371 -6.02 -2.31 -27.55
N GLU A 372 -6.90 -2.56 -28.52
CA GLU A 372 -6.59 -2.40 -29.94
C GLU A 372 -6.80 -0.96 -30.44
N THR A 373 -7.66 -0.21 -29.74
CA THR A 373 -8.01 1.17 -30.10
C THR A 373 -7.83 2.14 -28.94
N ASP A 374 -7.64 3.43 -29.27
CA ASP A 374 -7.57 4.50 -28.26
C ASP A 374 -8.87 4.60 -27.44
N GLY A 375 -10.03 4.35 -28.06
CA GLY A 375 -11.32 4.34 -27.37
C GLY A 375 -11.43 3.25 -26.31
N GLN A 376 -10.96 2.04 -26.63
CA GLN A 376 -10.86 0.94 -25.66
C GLN A 376 -9.86 1.29 -24.53
N PHE A 377 -8.70 1.84 -24.87
CA PHE A 377 -7.71 2.24 -23.87
C PHE A 377 -8.27 3.26 -22.86
N ILE A 378 -8.92 4.32 -23.35
CA ILE A 378 -9.52 5.36 -22.50
C ILE A 378 -10.58 4.76 -21.58
N ARG A 379 -11.44 3.87 -22.11
CA ARG A 379 -12.47 3.21 -21.31
C ARG A 379 -11.86 2.34 -20.20
N CYS A 380 -10.83 1.56 -20.51
CA CYS A 380 -10.12 0.76 -19.51
C CYS A 380 -9.49 1.62 -18.40
N CYS A 381 -8.86 2.74 -18.77
CA CYS A 381 -8.24 3.64 -17.81
C CYS A 381 -9.26 4.32 -16.89
N ARG A 382 -10.45 4.65 -17.40
CA ARG A 382 -11.56 5.20 -16.59
C ARG A 382 -12.09 4.18 -15.58
N GLU A 383 -12.24 2.92 -15.98
CA GLU A 383 -12.60 1.82 -15.06
C GLU A 383 -11.54 1.62 -13.96
N CYS A 384 -10.28 2.00 -14.23
CA CYS A 384 -9.19 1.99 -13.24
C CYS A 384 -9.15 3.24 -12.34
N GLY A 385 -10.05 4.21 -12.52
CA GLY A 385 -10.07 5.47 -11.78
C GLY A 385 -8.99 6.47 -12.20
N ILE A 386 -8.40 6.31 -13.40
CA ILE A 386 -7.38 7.24 -13.91
C ILE A 386 -8.07 8.44 -14.55
N SER A 387 -7.69 9.65 -14.14
CA SER A 387 -8.28 10.89 -14.67
C SER A 387 -7.93 11.15 -16.14
N ASP A 388 -8.85 11.75 -16.89
CA ASP A 388 -8.69 12.06 -18.33
C ASP A 388 -7.45 12.92 -18.63
N SER A 389 -7.02 13.79 -17.71
CA SER A 389 -5.81 14.62 -17.86
C SER A 389 -4.52 13.79 -17.88
N VAL A 390 -4.47 12.72 -17.08
CA VAL A 390 -3.34 11.77 -17.03
C VAL A 390 -3.33 10.87 -18.26
N ILE A 391 -4.51 10.40 -18.68
CA ILE A 391 -4.69 9.59 -19.91
C ILE A 391 -4.21 10.39 -21.13
N THR A 392 -4.64 11.64 -21.26
CA THR A 392 -4.27 12.50 -22.40
C THR A 392 -2.76 12.75 -22.44
N ARG A 393 -2.14 13.02 -21.29
CA ARG A 393 -0.68 13.19 -21.18
C ARG A 393 0.06 11.90 -21.59
N PHE A 394 -0.41 10.75 -21.14
CA PHE A 394 0.19 9.45 -21.47
C PHE A 394 0.14 9.15 -22.97
N ILE A 395 -1.00 9.38 -23.62
CA ILE A 395 -1.17 9.21 -25.07
C ILE A 395 -0.24 10.15 -25.84
N ALA A 396 -0.15 11.41 -25.43
CA ALA A 396 0.74 12.39 -26.07
C ALA A 396 2.22 12.00 -25.95
N SER A 397 2.63 11.34 -24.85
CA SER A 397 4.01 10.87 -24.64
C SER A 397 4.29 9.49 -25.25
N ASN A 398 3.28 8.72 -25.65
CA ASN A 398 3.42 7.36 -26.18
C ASN A 398 2.46 7.11 -27.36
N PRO A 399 2.72 7.72 -28.53
CA PRO A 399 1.89 7.51 -29.71
C PRO A 399 1.92 6.04 -30.17
N PRO A 400 0.84 5.52 -30.79
CA PRO A 400 0.76 4.12 -31.20
C PRO A 400 1.88 3.76 -32.18
N VAL A 401 2.75 2.85 -31.76
CA VAL A 401 3.74 2.21 -32.64
C VAL A 401 2.99 1.18 -33.48
N LYS A 402 3.02 1.34 -34.81
CA LYS A 402 2.53 0.32 -35.73
C LYS A 402 3.44 -0.92 -35.65
N SER A 403 2.81 -2.05 -35.34
CA SER A 403 3.28 -3.44 -35.47
C SER A 403 4.51 -3.92 -34.66
N ALA A 404 4.22 -4.93 -33.83
CA ALA A 404 4.90 -6.23 -33.66
C ALA A 404 6.01 -6.47 -32.61
N ASP A 405 6.81 -5.52 -32.11
CA ASP A 405 7.98 -5.89 -31.26
C ASP A 405 8.02 -5.26 -29.84
N ALA A 406 6.87 -5.09 -29.18
CA ALA A 406 6.79 -4.25 -27.97
C ALA A 406 6.98 -4.97 -26.61
N ALA A 407 6.94 -6.30 -26.53
CA ALA A 407 6.96 -6.98 -25.24
C ALA A 407 8.35 -7.07 -24.58
N GLU A 408 9.44 -7.12 -25.36
CA GLU A 408 10.80 -7.28 -24.83
C GLU A 408 11.53 -5.95 -24.56
N ASN A 409 11.14 -4.86 -25.23
CA ASN A 409 11.80 -3.56 -25.10
C ASN A 409 11.33 -2.71 -23.90
N ALA A 410 10.16 -3.01 -23.32
CA ALA A 410 9.57 -2.19 -22.25
C ALA A 410 10.33 -2.28 -20.91
N VAL A 411 10.88 -3.46 -20.58
CA VAL A 411 11.64 -3.67 -19.33
C VAL A 411 13.08 -3.11 -19.47
N SER A 412 13.68 -3.24 -20.66
CA SER A 412 15.03 -2.70 -20.95
C SER A 412 15.04 -1.16 -21.00
N GLY A 413 14.00 -0.55 -21.57
CA GLY A 413 13.88 0.92 -21.68
C GLY A 413 13.69 1.61 -20.33
N ALA A 414 12.86 1.06 -19.43
CA ALA A 414 12.64 1.62 -18.11
C ALA A 414 13.90 1.55 -17.21
N VAL A 415 14.66 0.45 -17.31
CA VAL A 415 15.94 0.28 -16.59
C VAL A 415 17.01 1.23 -17.15
N SER A 416 17.05 1.43 -18.46
CA SER A 416 18.00 2.35 -19.11
C SER A 416 17.70 3.82 -18.80
N ALA A 417 16.43 4.22 -18.74
CA ALA A 417 16.01 5.57 -18.35
C ALA A 417 16.29 5.85 -16.86
N ALA A 418 16.09 4.87 -15.97
CA ALA A 418 16.43 5.00 -14.56
C ALA A 418 17.95 5.12 -14.33
N LYS A 419 18.76 4.38 -15.13
CA LYS A 419 20.23 4.43 -15.06
C LYS A 419 20.79 5.75 -15.60
N ALA A 420 20.18 6.32 -16.64
CA ALA A 420 20.54 7.65 -17.17
C ALA A 420 20.20 8.79 -16.17
N ALA A 421 19.06 8.70 -15.47
CA ALA A 421 18.68 9.67 -14.44
C ALA A 421 19.63 9.65 -13.23
N LEU A 422 20.16 8.48 -12.87
CA LEU A 422 21.16 8.33 -11.80
C LEU A 422 22.55 8.83 -12.21
N GLY A 423 23.00 8.54 -13.44
CA GLY A 423 24.30 8.99 -13.95
C GLY A 423 24.42 10.52 -14.12
N SER A 424 23.32 11.23 -14.34
CA SER A 424 23.36 12.70 -14.45
C SER A 424 23.54 13.41 -13.10
N LYS A 425 23.24 12.75 -11.97
CA LYS A 425 23.38 13.35 -10.63
C LYS A 425 24.80 13.22 -10.05
N GLU A 426 25.59 12.22 -10.47
CA GLU A 426 26.99 12.09 -10.04
C GLU A 426 27.93 13.12 -10.68
N ASN A 427 27.56 13.73 -11.82
CA ASN A 427 28.34 14.78 -12.47
C ASN A 427 28.02 16.21 -12.00
N VAL A 428 27.10 16.37 -11.03
CA VAL A 428 26.76 17.68 -10.43
C VAL A 428 27.33 17.80 -9.01
N MET A 429 28.03 16.77 -8.49
CA MET A 429 28.69 16.77 -7.18
C MET A 429 30.19 16.42 -7.25
N LYS A 430 30.86 16.75 -8.36
CA LYS A 430 32.32 16.86 -8.42
C LYS A 430 32.74 18.27 -8.72
#